data_AF-A0A944D3B8-F1
#
_entry.id   AF-A0A944D3B8-F1
#
_cell.length_a   1.000
_cell.length_b   1.000
_cell.length_c   1.000
_cell.angle_alpha   90.00
_cell.angle_beta   90.00
_cell.angle_gamma   90.00
#
_symmetry.space_group_name_H-M   'P 1'
#
loop_
_entity.id
_entity.type
_entity.pdbx_description
1 polymer ?
#
loop_
_entity_poly.entity_id
_entity_poly.type
_entity_poly.pdbx_seq_one_letter_code
_entity_poly.pdbx_strand_id
1 'polypeptide(L)'
;MKKPLLATLGILAVTTLTGCISTFSTTDSDTTQDGTLNVVASFYPMAYFATQVGGEFAHVTNLTPAGVEPHDHELTPDQIIAIHNSQLLVLNGSGLEPWSNDVLADVPS
;
A
#
# COMPACT_ATOMS: atom_id res chain seq x y z
N MET A 1 -63.31 -27.20 15.21
CA MET A 1 -62.31 -26.57 16.11
C MET A 1 -61.45 -25.66 15.24
N LYS A 2 -61.88 -24.41 15.01
CA LYS A 2 -61.40 -23.16 15.62
C LYS A 2 -59.91 -22.78 15.30
N LYS A 3 -59.75 -22.11 14.14
CA LYS A 3 -58.91 -20.92 13.83
C LYS A 3 -57.37 -21.08 13.63
N PRO A 4 -56.70 -20.17 12.89
CA PRO A 4 -57.11 -19.51 11.65
C PRO A 4 -55.99 -19.36 10.57
N LEU A 5 -56.44 -19.28 9.32
CA LEU A 5 -55.85 -18.54 8.20
C LEU A 5 -55.43 -17.12 8.63
N LEU A 6 -54.13 -16.78 8.60
CA LEU A 6 -53.58 -15.40 8.57
C LEU A 6 -52.04 -15.44 8.68
N ALA A 7 -51.34 -15.18 7.57
CA ALA A 7 -50.08 -14.41 7.48
C ALA A 7 -49.33 -14.65 6.14
N THR A 8 -50.07 -14.68 5.03
CA THR A 8 -49.50 -14.44 3.70
C THR A 8 -49.32 -12.93 3.52
N LEU A 9 -48.35 -12.31 4.21
CA LEU A 9 -47.92 -10.93 3.95
C LEU A 9 -46.55 -10.66 4.56
N GLY A 10 -45.49 -10.97 3.82
CA GLY A 10 -44.10 -10.69 4.17
C GLY A 10 -43.20 -10.78 2.95
N ILE A 11 -43.74 -10.39 1.81
CA ILE A 11 -43.04 -10.19 0.54
C ILE A 11 -42.13 -8.97 0.71
N LEU A 12 -40.85 -9.15 0.37
CA LEU A 12 -40.03 -8.20 -0.37
C LEU A 12 -39.64 -6.88 0.32
N ALA A 13 -38.45 -6.91 0.90
CA ALA A 13 -37.45 -5.82 1.02
C ALA A 13 -36.53 -6.29 2.15
N VAL A 14 -35.27 -6.67 1.94
CA VAL A 14 -34.15 -5.73 1.77
C VAL A 14 -33.02 -6.45 1.02
N THR A 15 -33.02 -6.42 -0.31
CA THR A 15 -31.85 -6.75 -1.15
C THR A 15 -31.44 -5.52 -1.96
N THR A 16 -31.13 -4.43 -1.26
CA THR A 16 -30.57 -3.23 -1.88
C THR A 16 -29.39 -2.75 -1.06
N LEU A 17 -28.27 -3.45 -1.20
CA LEU A 17 -26.95 -2.85 -1.00
C LEU A 17 -26.05 -3.18 -2.19
N THR A 18 -26.59 -2.98 -3.40
CA THR A 18 -25.76 -2.74 -4.59
C THR A 18 -25.27 -1.30 -4.49
N GLY A 19 -24.22 -1.10 -3.69
CA GLY A 19 -23.48 0.15 -3.63
C GLY A 19 -22.82 0.42 -4.98
N CYS A 20 -22.98 1.65 -5.45
CA CYS A 20 -22.51 2.16 -6.72
C CYS A 20 -21.03 1.84 -6.96
N ILE A 21 -20.74 0.96 -7.92
CA ILE A 21 -19.46 0.96 -8.62
C ILE A 21 -19.47 2.21 -9.51
N SER A 22 -18.93 3.29 -8.97
CA SER A 22 -18.55 4.47 -9.77
C SER A 22 -17.35 4.09 -10.61
N THR A 23 -17.60 3.66 -11.84
CA THR A 23 -16.58 3.58 -12.88
C THR A 23 -16.22 5.01 -13.29
N PHE A 24 -15.27 5.62 -12.58
CA PHE A 24 -14.65 6.87 -12.99
C PHE A 24 -13.24 6.96 -12.40
N SER A 25 -12.23 6.75 -13.26
CA SER A 25 -11.05 7.62 -13.41
C SER A 25 -10.09 7.00 -14.42
N THR A 26 -10.11 7.54 -15.64
CA THR A 26 -8.92 7.65 -16.48
C THR A 26 -7.98 8.68 -15.84
N THR A 27 -6.70 8.32 -15.68
CA THR A 27 -5.52 9.06 -16.17
C THR A 27 -4.27 8.74 -15.34
N ASP A 28 -3.25 8.26 -16.06
CA ASP A 28 -1.81 8.28 -15.82
C ASP A 28 -1.29 8.17 -14.39
N SER A 29 -0.80 6.99 -14.05
CA SER A 29 0.39 6.82 -13.24
C SER A 29 1.00 5.48 -13.61
N ASP A 30 2.31 5.43 -13.82
CA ASP A 30 3.17 4.23 -13.93
C ASP A 30 3.10 3.39 -12.63
N THR A 31 1.88 2.97 -12.28
CA THR A 31 1.61 2.06 -11.18
C THR A 31 1.83 0.67 -11.75
N THR A 32 2.52 -0.17 -10.99
CA THR A 32 2.73 -1.58 -11.32
C THR A 32 1.45 -2.20 -11.90
N GLN A 33 1.60 -2.96 -12.99
CA GLN A 33 0.50 -3.41 -13.87
C GLN A 33 -0.64 -4.18 -13.17
N ASP A 34 -0.47 -4.54 -11.90
CA ASP A 34 -1.38 -5.38 -11.14
C ASP A 34 -2.21 -4.61 -10.09
N GLY A 35 -2.11 -3.27 -10.03
CA GLY A 35 -2.89 -2.45 -9.10
C GLY A 35 -2.45 -2.57 -7.63
N THR A 36 -1.26 -3.10 -7.38
CA THR A 36 -0.65 -3.19 -6.05
C THR A 36 0.06 -1.88 -5.69
N LEU A 37 0.20 -1.62 -4.39
CA LEU A 37 0.92 -0.46 -3.89
C LEU A 37 2.43 -0.67 -4.06
N ASN A 38 3.10 0.25 -4.73
CA ASN A 38 4.55 0.30 -4.83
C ASN A 38 5.15 0.89 -3.54
N VAL A 39 5.74 0.02 -2.73
CA VAL A 39 6.36 0.38 -1.46
C VAL A 39 7.86 0.20 -1.56
N VAL A 40 8.61 1.20 -1.09
CA VAL A 40 10.05 1.12 -0.89
C VAL A 40 10.31 1.10 0.61
N ALA A 41 11.21 0.23 1.05
CA ALA A 41 11.61 0.12 2.46
C ALA A 41 13.12 0.24 2.60
N SER A 42 13.58 0.91 3.66
CA SER A 42 15.00 1.24 3.84
C SER A 42 15.92 0.03 3.96
N PHE A 43 15.55 -0.97 4.76
CA PHE A 43 16.34 -2.18 4.99
C PHE A 43 15.44 -3.37 5.35
N TYR A 44 16.04 -4.57 5.47
CA TYR A 44 15.32 -5.83 5.52
C TYR A 44 14.19 -5.93 6.57
N PRO A 45 14.36 -5.55 7.85
CA PRO A 45 13.27 -5.58 8.83
C PRO A 45 12.07 -4.71 8.44
N MET A 46 12.31 -3.53 7.84
CA MET A 46 11.23 -2.66 7.35
C MET A 46 10.57 -3.25 6.11
N ALA A 47 11.36 -3.83 5.21
CA ALA A 47 10.84 -4.52 4.03
C ALA A 47 9.98 -5.73 4.44
N TYR A 48 10.47 -6.56 5.36
CA TYR A 48 9.74 -7.70 5.90
C TYR A 48 8.43 -7.27 6.56
N PHE A 49 8.48 -6.25 7.43
CA PHE A 49 7.29 -5.68 8.05
C PHE A 49 6.26 -5.24 6.99
N ALA A 50 6.69 -4.44 6.01
CA ALA A 50 5.82 -3.95 4.95
C ALA A 50 5.23 -5.09 4.11
N THR A 51 6.01 -6.13 3.80
CA THR A 51 5.52 -7.32 3.09
C THR A 51 4.48 -8.09 3.92
N GLN A 52 4.72 -8.29 5.22
CA GLN A 52 3.77 -9.01 6.07
C GLN A 52 2.45 -8.25 6.26
N VAL A 53 2.51 -6.92 6.33
CA VAL A 53 1.31 -6.07 6.46
C VAL A 53 0.57 -5.92 5.13
N GLY A 54 1.30 -5.66 4.05
CA GLY A 54 0.72 -5.40 2.73
C GLY A 54 0.22 -6.64 2.01
N GLY A 55 0.78 -7.83 2.28
CA GLY A 55 0.37 -9.08 1.66
C GLY A 55 0.39 -9.01 0.14
N GLU A 56 -0.69 -9.46 -0.51
CA GLU A 56 -0.85 -9.40 -1.96
C GLU A 56 -1.12 -7.99 -2.51
N PHE A 57 -1.40 -7.00 -1.64
CA PHE A 57 -1.75 -5.64 -2.04
C PHE A 57 -0.54 -4.72 -2.17
N ALA A 58 0.67 -5.17 -1.84
CA ALA A 58 1.88 -4.35 -1.89
C ALA A 58 3.04 -5.06 -2.58
N HIS A 59 3.68 -4.36 -3.51
CA HIS A 59 4.98 -4.72 -4.04
C HIS A 59 6.06 -3.97 -3.27
N VAL A 60 6.87 -4.69 -2.48
CA VAL A 60 7.86 -4.09 -1.57
C VAL A 60 9.27 -4.26 -2.11
N THR A 61 9.96 -3.15 -2.35
CA THR A 61 11.39 -3.10 -2.70
C THR A 61 12.22 -2.77 -1.46
N ASN A 62 13.27 -3.54 -1.19
CA ASN A 62 14.24 -3.26 -0.13
C ASN A 62 15.45 -2.50 -0.70
N LEU A 63 15.78 -1.33 -0.13
CA LEU A 63 16.91 -0.51 -0.58
C LEU A 63 18.25 -1.06 -0.14
N THR A 64 18.38 -1.57 1.09
CA THR A 64 19.67 -2.08 1.57
C THR A 64 19.84 -3.56 1.17
N PRO A 65 20.83 -3.90 0.31
CA PRO A 65 21.05 -5.27 -0.11
C PRO A 65 21.42 -6.21 1.07
N ALA A 66 21.25 -7.52 0.87
CA ALA A 66 21.63 -8.49 1.88
C ALA A 66 23.13 -8.40 2.22
N GLY A 67 23.45 -8.34 3.51
CA GLY A 67 24.83 -8.25 4.00
C GLY A 67 25.43 -6.85 3.97
N VAL A 68 24.68 -5.83 3.54
CA VAL A 68 25.08 -4.42 3.65
C VAL A 68 24.54 -3.84 4.96
N GLU A 69 25.37 -3.05 5.65
CA GLU A 69 25.01 -2.35 6.88
C GLU A 69 24.12 -1.12 6.55
N PRO A 70 22.86 -1.06 7.02
CA PRO A 70 21.94 0.03 6.69
C PRO A 70 22.40 1.42 7.12
N HIS A 71 23.16 1.51 8.22
CA HIS A 71 23.67 2.79 8.72
C HIS A 71 24.72 3.43 7.82
N ASP A 72 25.47 2.61 7.07
CA ASP A 72 26.53 3.06 6.17
C ASP A 72 26.10 2.98 4.69
N HIS A 73 24.84 2.62 4.42
CA HIS A 73 24.33 2.43 3.07
C HIS A 73 24.11 3.78 2.38
N GLU A 74 24.82 4.00 1.28
CA GLU A 74 24.63 5.14 0.39
C GLU A 74 23.66 4.77 -0.75
N LEU A 75 22.71 5.65 -1.05
CA LEU A 75 21.75 5.42 -2.11
C LEU A 75 22.39 5.50 -3.49
N THR A 76 22.03 4.56 -4.37
CA THR A 76 22.35 4.67 -5.79
C THR A 76 21.35 5.59 -6.52
N PRO A 77 21.71 6.14 -7.69
CA PRO A 77 20.76 6.90 -8.51
C PRO A 77 19.46 6.14 -8.81
N ASP A 78 19.55 4.84 -9.10
CA ASP A 78 18.38 3.99 -9.35
C ASP A 78 17.48 3.85 -8.11
N GLN A 79 18.08 3.82 -6.93
CA GLN A 79 17.33 3.78 -5.66
C GLN A 79 16.61 5.10 -5.39
N ILE A 80 17.23 6.23 -5.69
CA ILE A 80 16.59 7.55 -5.60
C ILE A 80 15.38 7.60 -6.55
N ILE A 81 15.54 7.13 -7.78
CA ILE A 81 14.44 7.02 -8.75
C ILE A 81 13.34 6.09 -8.22
N ALA A 82 13.70 4.95 -7.62
CA ALA A 82 12.73 4.02 -7.03
C ALA A 82 11.94 4.67 -5.89
N ILE A 83 12.58 5.47 -5.03
CA ILE A 83 11.89 6.22 -3.97
C ILE A 83 10.91 7.23 -4.58
N HIS A 84 11.34 8.03 -5.57
CA HIS A 84 10.47 9.02 -6.22
C HIS A 84 9.25 8.40 -6.92
N ASN A 85 9.41 7.22 -7.51
CA ASN A 85 8.32 6.51 -8.18
C ASN A 85 7.47 5.66 -7.21
N SER A 86 7.87 5.55 -5.95
CA SER A 86 7.13 4.81 -4.94
C SER A 86 5.93 5.61 -4.43
N GLN A 87 4.90 4.89 -4.00
CA GLN A 87 3.73 5.49 -3.35
C GLN A 87 3.89 5.56 -1.83
N LEU A 88 4.84 4.79 -1.28
CA LEU A 88 5.15 4.76 0.15
C LEU A 88 6.63 4.42 0.36
N LEU A 89 7.30 5.26 1.15
CA LEU A 89 8.62 4.98 1.71
C LEU A 89 8.49 4.60 3.18
N VAL A 90 9.02 3.43 3.57
CA VAL A 90 9.03 2.92 4.94
C VAL A 90 10.44 3.01 5.52
N LEU A 91 10.58 3.82 6.57
CA LEU A 91 11.83 4.05 7.29
C LEU A 91 11.70 3.55 8.73
N ASN A 92 12.82 3.20 9.37
CA ASN A 92 12.86 3.03 10.82
C ASN A 92 12.87 4.40 11.52
N GLY A 93 13.60 5.36 10.97
CA GLY A 93 13.78 6.68 11.57
C GLY A 93 14.82 6.67 12.69
N SER A 94 14.72 7.61 13.62
CA SER A 94 15.69 7.79 14.73
C SER A 94 17.15 7.95 14.29
N GLY A 95 17.39 8.35 13.04
CA GLY A 95 18.72 8.50 12.46
C GLY A 95 19.36 7.21 11.96
N LEU A 96 18.60 6.11 11.83
CA LEU A 96 19.12 4.85 11.30
C LEU A 96 19.56 5.01 9.84
N GLU A 97 18.75 5.69 9.02
CA GLU A 97 19.01 5.98 7.62
C GLU A 97 19.58 7.41 7.45
N PRO A 98 20.92 7.61 7.35
CA PRO A 98 21.47 8.97 7.35
C PRO A 98 21.02 9.81 6.15
N TRP A 99 20.75 9.15 5.02
CA TRP A 99 20.30 9.76 3.76
C TRP A 99 18.82 10.19 3.79
N SER A 100 18.04 9.83 4.81
CA SER A 100 16.58 10.02 4.76
C SER A 100 16.18 11.48 4.66
N ASN A 101 16.89 12.37 5.35
CA ASN A 101 16.53 13.80 5.38
C ASN A 101 16.74 14.47 4.03
N ASP A 102 17.79 14.08 3.29
CA ASP A 102 18.09 14.63 1.98
C ASP A 102 16.99 14.26 0.99
N VAL A 103 16.54 13.00 1.00
CA VAL A 103 15.46 12.54 0.12
C VAL A 103 14.10 13.12 0.52
N LEU A 104 13.81 13.21 1.82
CA LEU A 104 12.53 13.75 2.30
C LEU A 104 12.38 15.26 2.03
N ALA A 105 13.48 16.00 1.89
CA ALA A 105 13.43 17.40 1.50
C ALA A 105 12.91 17.60 0.06
N ASP A 106 13.08 16.59 -0.79
CA ASP A 106 12.69 16.62 -2.21
C ASP A 106 11.25 16.11 -2.46
N VAL A 107 10.61 15.51 -1.44
CA VAL A 107 9.23 15.03 -1.55
C VAL A 107 8.25 16.19 -1.28
N PRO A 108 7.35 16.54 -2.21
CA PRO A 108 6.32 17.54 -1.98
C PRO A 108 5.42 17.16 -0.80
N SER A 109 5.18 18.10 0.12
CA SER A 109 4.30 17.93 1.29
C SER A 109 2.82 17.78 0.94
#